data_AF-A0A4S0UIR6-F1
#
_entry.id   AF-A0A4S0UIR6-F1
#
_cell.length_a   1.000
_cell.length_b   1.000
_cell.length_c   1.000
_cell.angle_alpha   90.00
_cell.angle_beta   90.00
_cell.angle_gamma   90.00
#
_symmetry.space_group_name_H-M   'P 1'
#
loop_
_entity.id
_entity.type
_entity.pdbx_description
1 polymer ?
#
loop_
_entity_poly.entity_id
_entity_poly.type
_entity_poly.pdbx_seq_one_letter_code
_entity_poly.pdbx_strand_id
1 'polypeptide(L)'
;VERIKQKGTVLFAHSVIPSFTNPNNLSIATCRPPAVHGICGNYLYNPETREEVMMNDPKFLRAPTIFQAFCDAGAKVAVVTAKDKLRALLGKGLKF
;
A
#
# COMPACT_ATOMS: atom_id res chain seq x y z
N VAL A 1 -21.79 5.70 13.56
CA VAL A 1 -21.65 5.64 12.07
C VAL A 1 -22.88 6.24 11.36
N GLU A 2 -24.10 6.05 11.86
CA GLU A 2 -25.34 6.56 11.24
C GLU A 2 -25.31 8.06 10.92
N ARG A 3 -24.94 8.92 11.89
CA ARG A 3 -24.81 10.37 11.66
C ARG A 3 -23.87 10.72 10.50
N ILE A 4 -22.75 10.00 10.36
CA ILE A 4 -21.77 10.23 9.28
C ILE A 4 -22.35 9.79 7.94
N LYS A 5 -23.04 8.65 7.88
CA LYS A 5 -23.72 8.18 6.66
C LYS A 5 -24.82 9.13 6.20
N GLN A 6 -25.59 9.72 7.13
CA GLN A 6 -26.69 10.64 6.82
C GLN A 6 -26.22 12.03 6.39
N LYS A 7 -25.15 12.55 6.99
CA LYS A 7 -24.66 13.92 6.74
C LYS A 7 -23.46 14.00 5.81
N GLY A 8 -22.85 12.86 5.47
CA GLY A 8 -21.72 12.74 4.56
C GLY A 8 -22.11 12.10 3.23
N THR A 9 -21.14 11.45 2.59
CA THR A 9 -21.34 10.77 1.31
C THR A 9 -21.01 9.28 1.47
N VAL A 10 -21.90 8.41 0.99
CA VAL A 10 -21.75 6.95 1.03
C VAL A 10 -21.68 6.44 -0.40
N LEU A 11 -20.55 5.82 -0.76
CA LEU A 11 -20.30 5.28 -2.09
C LEU A 11 -19.75 3.85 -1.98
N PHE A 12 -19.92 3.10 -3.06
CA PHE A 12 -19.24 1.83 -3.26
C PHE A 12 -18.02 2.05 -4.16
N ALA A 13 -16.97 1.26 -3.93
CA ALA A 13 -15.76 1.28 -4.74
C ALA A 13 -15.32 -0.14 -5.05
N HIS A 14 -14.67 -0.32 -6.20
CA HIS A 14 -14.04 -1.59 -6.55
C HIS A 14 -12.64 -1.67 -5.95
N SER A 15 -12.34 -2.83 -5.36
CA SER A 15 -10.99 -3.18 -4.94
C SER A 15 -10.16 -3.60 -6.15
N VAL A 16 -8.86 -3.71 -5.91
CA VAL A 16 -7.94 -4.36 -6.84
C VAL A 16 -8.16 -5.88 -6.80
N ILE A 17 -8.02 -6.51 -7.97
CA ILE A 17 -7.93 -7.96 -8.12
C ILE A 17 -6.45 -8.34 -8.36
N PRO A 18 -5.89 -9.30 -7.59
CA PRO A 18 -6.54 -10.13 -6.58
C PRO A 18 -6.90 -9.34 -5.31
N SER A 19 -8.06 -9.66 -4.71
CA SER A 19 -8.64 -8.96 -3.56
C SER A 19 -7.95 -9.32 -2.23
N PHE A 20 -6.62 -9.17 -2.21
CA PHE A 20 -5.77 -9.44 -1.07
C PHE A 20 -5.41 -8.16 -0.31
N THR A 21 -4.99 -8.32 0.95
CA THR A 21 -4.65 -7.22 1.85
C THR A 21 -3.49 -6.37 1.33
N ASN A 22 -2.36 -6.97 0.95
CA ASN A 22 -1.17 -6.22 0.53
C ASN A 22 -1.40 -5.41 -0.75
N PRO A 23 -1.90 -5.99 -1.86
CA PRO A 23 -2.17 -5.24 -3.08
C PRO A 23 -3.07 -4.03 -2.83
N ASN A 24 -4.19 -4.24 -2.13
CA ASN A 24 -5.16 -3.17 -1.88
C ASN A 24 -4.61 -2.06 -0.97
N ASN A 25 -3.90 -2.39 0.12
CA ASN A 25 -3.31 -1.36 0.99
C ASN A 25 -2.25 -0.54 0.24
N LEU A 26 -1.43 -1.18 -0.59
CA LEU A 26 -0.43 -0.46 -1.37
C LEU A 26 -1.06 0.35 -2.51
N SER A 27 -2.16 -0.10 -3.10
CA SER A 27 -2.89 0.71 -4.07
C SER A 27 -3.49 1.97 -3.44
N ILE A 28 -4.03 1.86 -2.22
CA ILE A 28 -4.50 3.03 -1.46
C ILE A 28 -3.33 3.98 -1.16
N ALA A 29 -2.20 3.45 -0.70
CA ALA A 29 -1.05 4.25 -0.29
C ALA A 29 -0.30 4.92 -1.45
N THR A 30 -0.38 4.36 -2.66
CA THR A 30 0.33 4.89 -3.84
C THR A 30 -0.60 5.56 -4.84
N CYS A 31 -1.92 5.44 -4.66
CA CYS A 31 -2.95 5.86 -5.61
C CYS A 31 -2.76 5.26 -7.02
N ARG A 32 -2.22 4.04 -7.10
CA ARG A 32 -1.90 3.34 -8.34
C ARG A 32 -2.25 1.85 -8.25
N PRO A 33 -2.44 1.14 -9.38
CA PRO A 33 -2.68 -0.31 -9.36
C PRO A 33 -1.38 -1.11 -9.18
N PRO A 34 -1.45 -2.44 -8.89
CA PRO A 34 -0.26 -3.29 -8.71
C PRO A 34 0.69 -3.34 -9.89
N ALA A 35 0.19 -3.13 -11.10
CA ALA A 35 1.03 -3.01 -12.30
C ALA A 35 2.06 -1.87 -12.19
N VAL A 36 1.77 -0.85 -11.38
CA VAL A 36 2.65 0.31 -11.17
C VAL A 36 3.46 0.15 -9.87
N HIS A 37 2.81 -0.08 -8.72
CA HIS A 37 3.54 -0.15 -7.45
C HIS A 37 4.27 -1.49 -7.23
N GLY A 38 3.96 -2.52 -8.02
CA GLY A 38 4.68 -3.79 -8.05
C GLY A 38 4.23 -4.84 -7.04
N ILE A 39 3.30 -4.54 -6.12
CA ILE A 39 2.86 -5.46 -5.06
C ILE A 39 1.52 -6.10 -5.45
N CYS A 40 1.55 -7.31 -6.04
CA CYS A 40 0.37 -8.04 -6.50
C CYS A 40 -0.03 -9.23 -5.61
N GLY A 41 0.76 -9.57 -4.60
CA GLY A 41 0.48 -10.69 -3.69
C GLY A 41 1.39 -10.69 -2.46
N ASN A 42 1.55 -11.87 -1.84
CA ASN A 42 2.43 -12.06 -0.68
C ASN A 42 3.82 -12.57 -1.07
N TYR A 43 3.90 -13.33 -2.17
CA TYR A 43 5.13 -13.87 -2.74
C TYR A 43 4.99 -13.95 -4.26
N LEU A 44 6.11 -14.09 -4.96
CA LEU A 44 6.19 -14.37 -6.38
C LEU A 44 7.11 -15.58 -6.60
N TYR A 45 6.94 -16.27 -7.71
CA TYR A 45 7.88 -17.31 -8.15
C TYR A 45 8.92 -16.69 -9.08
N ASN A 46 10.20 -16.83 -8.77
CA ASN A 46 11.29 -16.43 -9.65
C ASN A 46 11.67 -17.61 -10.56
N PRO A 47 11.42 -17.56 -11.88
CA PRO A 47 11.74 -18.67 -12.78
C PRO A 47 13.25 -18.88 -12.97
N GLU A 48 14.09 -17.86 -12.77
CA GLU A 48 15.55 -17.95 -12.95
C GLU A 48 16.20 -18.73 -11.80
N THR A 49 15.83 -18.43 -10.56
CA THR A 49 16.35 -19.13 -9.37
C THR A 49 15.50 -20.34 -8.99
N ARG A 50 14.28 -20.45 -9.53
CA ARG A 50 13.26 -21.46 -9.22
C ARG A 50 12.77 -21.41 -7.77
N GLU A 51 12.77 -20.23 -7.17
CA GLU A 51 12.44 -20.01 -5.76
C GLU A 51 11.19 -19.14 -5.57
N GLU A 52 10.52 -19.34 -4.44
CA GLU A 52 9.46 -18.46 -3.97
C GLU A 52 10.07 -17.27 -3.20
N VAL A 53 9.79 -16.06 -3.67
CA VAL A 53 10.35 -14.82 -3.12
C VAL A 53 9.23 -14.00 -2.48
N MET A 54 9.36 -13.72 -1.19
CA MET A 54 8.38 -12.93 -0.45
C MET A 54 8.36 -11.45 -0.90
N MET A 55 7.18 -10.92 -1.18
CA MET A 55 6.96 -9.54 -1.67
C MET A 55 6.71 -8.53 -0.54
N ASN A 56 7.10 -8.85 0.70
CA ASN A 56 6.86 -8.01 1.87
C ASN A 56 7.99 -7.01 2.15
N ASP A 57 9.08 -7.04 1.37
CA ASP A 57 10.22 -6.14 1.47
C ASP A 57 9.97 -4.85 0.64
N PRO A 58 10.23 -3.65 1.20
CA PRO A 58 10.14 -2.37 0.48
C PRO A 58 10.92 -2.27 -0.83
N LYS A 59 11.91 -3.14 -1.07
CA LYS A 59 12.62 -3.22 -2.36
C LYS A 59 11.70 -3.58 -3.53
N PHE A 60 10.61 -4.31 -3.28
CA PHE A 60 9.63 -4.66 -4.32
C PHE A 60 8.65 -3.52 -4.63
N LEU A 61 8.61 -2.47 -3.80
CA LEU A 61 7.77 -1.31 -4.04
C LEU A 61 8.42 -0.39 -5.10
N ARG A 62 7.76 -0.31 -6.26
CA ARG A 62 8.24 0.39 -7.47
C ARG A 62 7.68 1.80 -7.65
N ALA A 63 6.79 2.24 -6.78
CA ALA A 63 6.17 3.56 -6.81
C ALA A 63 6.27 4.26 -5.45
N PRO A 64 6.43 5.59 -5.40
CA PRO A 64 6.37 6.34 -4.16
C PRO A 64 4.96 6.29 -3.55
N THR A 65 4.88 6.42 -2.23
CA THR A 65 3.59 6.58 -1.54
C THR A 65 3.16 8.04 -1.55
N ILE A 66 1.85 8.28 -1.47
CA ILE A 66 1.32 9.62 -1.23
C ILE A 66 1.83 10.18 0.11
N PHE A 67 2.06 9.32 1.09
CA PHE A 67 2.62 9.67 2.39
C PHE A 67 4.02 10.30 2.25
N GLN A 68 4.88 9.67 1.46
CA GLN A 68 6.21 10.20 1.15
C GLN A 68 6.09 11.57 0.46
N ALA A 69 5.23 11.70 -0.56
CA ALA A 69 5.06 12.96 -1.29
C ALA A 69 4.63 14.13 -0.36
N PHE A 70 3.70 13.88 0.56
CA PHE A 70 3.28 14.88 1.55
C PHE A 70 4.38 15.20 2.57
N CYS A 71 5.11 14.17 3.03
CA CYS A 71 6.23 14.36 3.95
C CYS A 71 7.35 15.20 3.32
N ASP A 72 7.72 14.91 2.06
CA ASP A 72 8.70 15.67 1.29
C ASP A 72 8.23 17.11 1.01
N ALA A 73 6.92 17.34 0.93
CA ALA A 73 6.32 18.68 0.86
C ALA A 73 6.22 19.41 2.22
N GLY A 74 6.74 18.82 3.30
CA GLY A 74 6.79 19.43 4.64
C GLY A 74 5.54 19.17 5.51
N ALA A 75 4.61 18.33 5.07
CA ALA A 75 3.45 17.96 5.89
C ALA A 75 3.85 16.95 6.98
N LYS A 76 3.14 17.01 8.12
CA LYS A 76 3.24 15.99 9.17
C LYS A 76 2.39 14.79 8.79
N VAL A 77 3.01 13.62 8.63
CA VAL A 77 2.34 12.39 8.18
C VAL A 77 2.44 11.31 9.25
N ALA A 78 1.33 10.65 9.54
CA ALA A 78 1.27 9.53 10.49
C ALA A 78 0.70 8.28 9.80
N VAL A 79 1.38 7.15 9.99
CA VAL A 79 0.95 5.83 9.48
C VAL A 79 0.92 4.86 10.65
N VAL A 80 -0.26 4.30 10.95
CA VAL A 80 -0.46 3.33 12.03
C VAL A 80 -1.01 2.03 11.44
N THR A 81 -0.31 0.93 11.67
CA THR A 81 -0.69 -0.40 11.16
C THR A 81 -0.83 -1.41 12.28
N ALA A 82 -1.76 -2.34 12.17
CA ALA A 82 -1.89 -3.44 13.12
C ALA A 82 -0.76 -4.49 13.03
N LYS A 83 -0.15 -4.66 11.84
CA LYS A 83 0.93 -5.62 11.59
C LYS A 83 2.20 -4.92 11.14
N ASP A 84 3.32 -5.24 11.77
CA ASP A 84 4.61 -4.56 11.55
C ASP A 84 5.15 -4.73 10.11
N LYS A 85 4.90 -5.87 9.46
CA LYS A 85 5.32 -6.11 8.06
C LYS A 85 4.77 -5.06 7.08
N LEU A 86 3.57 -4.53 7.33
CA LEU A 86 2.96 -3.51 6.48
C LEU A 86 3.51 -2.11 6.81
N ARG A 87 3.91 -1.87 8.06
CA ARG A 87 4.54 -0.60 8.49
C ARG A 87 5.77 -0.28 7.64
N ALA A 88 6.63 -1.26 7.40
CA ALA A 88 7.85 -1.06 6.60
C ALA A 88 7.55 -0.64 5.15
N LEU A 89 6.52 -1.24 4.53
CA LEU A 89 6.10 -0.92 3.16
C LEU A 89 5.47 0.47 3.06
N LEU A 90 4.57 0.80 3.97
CA LEU A 90 3.84 2.08 3.96
C LEU A 90 4.72 3.25 4.44
N GLY A 91 5.66 2.98 5.34
CA GLY A 91 6.58 3.99 5.88
C GLY A 91 7.81 4.28 5.01
N LYS A 92 7.93 3.65 3.83
CA LYS A 92 9.08 3.88 2.94
C LYS A 92 9.15 5.37 2.56
N GLY A 93 10.28 6.00 2.87
CA GLY A 93 10.55 7.40 2.55
C GLY A 93 10.01 8.42 3.56
N LEU A 94 9.39 8.00 4.66
CA LEU A 94 9.02 8.91 5.74
C LEU A 94 10.26 9.31 6.55
N LYS A 95 10.38 10.62 6.82
CA LYS A 95 11.44 11.21 7.65
C LYS A 95 10.85 11.50 9.03
N PHE A 96 11.57 11.11 10.09
CA PHE A 96 11.20 11.35 11.49
C PHE A 96 12.09 12.44 12.08
#